data_AF-A0A2T1DVX7-F1
#
_entry.id   AF-A0A2T1DVX7-F1
#
_cell.length_a   1.000
_cell.length_b   1.000
_cell.length_c   1.000
_cell.angle_alpha   90.00
_cell.angle_beta   90.00
_cell.angle_gamma   90.00
#
_symmetry.space_group_name_H-M   'P 1'
#
loop_
_entity.id
_entity.type
_entity.pdbx_description
1 polymer ?
#
loop_
_entity_poly.entity_id
_entity_poly.type
_entity_poly.pdbx_seq_one_letter_code
_entity_poly.pdbx_strand_id
1 'polypeptide(L)' 'MQITIDLPHDLQASLIKQATQLNLPLETFILQALQQIVVLDPDDTPKAEVLAGLYRALEDVKAGRISPVETLWDDDSDA' A
#
# COMPACT_ATOMS: atom_id res chain seq x y z
N MET A 1 -15.96 8.84 13.00
CA MET A 1 -15.77 7.39 13.19
C MET A 1 -15.08 7.18 14.52
N GLN A 2 -15.55 6.26 15.35
CA GLN A 2 -14.92 5.92 16.63
C GLN A 2 -14.28 4.54 16.48
N ILE A 3 -13.00 4.43 16.84
CA ILE A 3 -12.24 3.17 16.79
C ILE A 3 -11.81 2.86 18.22
N THR A 4 -12.15 1.67 18.71
CA THR A 4 -11.71 1.18 20.01
C THR A 4 -10.54 0.23 19.77
N ILE A 5 -9.38 0.55 20.36
CA ILE A 5 -8.15 -0.25 20.24
C ILE A 5 -7.75 -0.67 21.64
N ASP A 6 -7.73 -1.98 21.88
CA ASP A 6 -7.17 -2.53 23.12
C ASP A 6 -5.65 -2.54 23.03
N LEU A 7 -5.02 -1.69 23.83
CA LEU A 7 -3.56 -1.56 23.89
C LEU A 7 -3.01 -2.32 25.10
N PRO A 8 -1.92 -3.08 24.96
CA PRO A 8 -1.24 -3.66 26.11
C PRO A 8 -0.70 -2.56 27.04
N HIS A 9 -0.74 -2.82 28.36
CA HIS A 9 -0.42 -1.82 29.39
C HIS A 9 0.96 -1.16 29.19
N ASP A 10 1.98 -1.92 28.83
CA ASP A 10 3.34 -1.42 28.65
C ASP A 10 3.45 -0.44 27.47
N LEU A 11 2.70 -0.73 26.40
CA LEU A 11 2.66 0.09 25.20
C LEU A 11 1.87 1.39 25.48
N GLN A 12 0.76 1.30 26.21
CA GLN A 12 0.00 2.48 26.62
C GLN A 12 0.84 3.46 27.45
N ALA A 13 1.59 2.96 28.43
CA ALA A 13 2.47 3.79 29.26
C ALA A 13 3.56 4.48 28.42
N SER A 14 4.12 3.77 27.45
CA SER A 14 5.14 4.29 26.55
C SER A 14 4.60 5.39 25.63
N LEU A 15 3.39 5.20 25.07
CA LEU A 15 2.73 6.19 24.22
C LEU A 15 2.37 7.46 24.99
N ILE A 16 1.86 7.33 26.23
CA ILE A 16 1.56 8.49 27.10
C ILE A 16 2.83 9.30 27.35
N LYS A 17 3.94 8.61 27.67
CA LYS A 17 5.24 9.26 27.90
C LYS A 17 5.70 10.02 26.66
N GLN A 18 5.65 9.40 25.48
CA GLN A 18 6.07 10.03 24.22
C GLN A 18 5.17 11.22 23.83
N ALA A 19 3.85 11.08 23.98
CA ALA A 19 2.90 12.17 23.72
C ALA A 19 3.16 13.37 24.65
N THR A 20 3.44 13.11 25.93
CA THR A 20 3.79 14.16 26.90
C THR A 20 5.10 14.86 26.54
N GLN A 21 6.12 14.11 26.08
CA GLN A 21 7.40 14.68 25.64
C GLN A 21 7.25 15.61 24.43
N LEU A 22 6.34 15.27 23.52
CA LEU A 22 6.03 16.07 22.33
C LEU A 22 4.98 17.16 22.61
N ASN A 23 4.45 17.23 23.83
CA ASN A 23 3.38 18.13 24.23
C ASN A 23 2.13 18.02 23.33
N LEU A 24 1.80 16.79 22.93
CA LEU A 24 0.66 16.45 22.09
C LEU A 24 -0.37 15.64 22.88
N PRO A 25 -1.67 15.80 22.60
CA PRO A 25 -2.68 14.91 23.14
C PRO A 25 -2.46 13.49 22.59
N LEU A 26 -2.64 12.49 23.45
CA LEU A 26 -2.39 11.08 23.14
C LEU A 26 -3.11 10.62 21.88
N GLU A 27 -4.38 11.03 21.70
CA GLU A 27 -5.18 10.68 20.54
C GLU A 27 -4.55 11.20 19.23
N THR A 28 -4.12 12.46 19.20
CA THR A 28 -3.43 13.03 18.03
C THR A 28 -2.12 12.31 17.74
N PHE A 29 -1.38 11.95 18.78
CA PHE A 29 -0.13 11.19 18.64
C PHE A 29 -0.38 9.80 18.03
N ILE A 30 -1.39 9.07 18.54
CA ILE A 30 -1.79 7.76 18.02
C ILE A 30 -2.25 7.88 16.55
N LEU A 31 -3.07 8.88 16.22
CA LEU A 31 -3.55 9.07 14.86
C LEU A 31 -2.43 9.38 13.88
N GLN A 32 -1.46 10.22 14.25
CA GLN A 32 -0.30 10.50 13.42
C GLN A 32 0.58 9.25 13.21
N ALA A 33 0.82 8.48 14.27
CA ALA A 33 1.58 7.24 14.16
C ALA A 33 0.88 6.21 13.25
N LEU A 34 -0.45 6.08 13.36
CA LEU A 34 -1.24 5.22 12.48
C LEU A 34 -1.23 5.72 11.02
N GLN A 35 -1.28 7.03 10.80
CA GLN A 35 -1.17 7.60 9.45
C GLN A 35 0.18 7.28 8.81
N GLN A 36 1.27 7.26 9.57
CA GLN A 36 2.59 6.89 9.06
C GLN A 36 2.67 5.43 8.62
N ILE A 37 1.95 4.52 9.27
CA ILE A 37 1.85 3.10 8.86
C ILE A 37 1.03 2.96 7.57
N VAL A 38 0.06 3.85 7.34
CA VAL A 38 -0.82 3.86 6.16
C VAL A 38 -0.22 4.66 5.00
N VAL A 39 0.99 5.19 5.14
CA VAL A 39 1.75 5.69 3.98
C VAL A 39 2.10 4.47 3.12
N LEU A 40 1.16 4.11 2.23
CA LEU A 40 1.43 3.38 1.01
C LEU A 40 2.63 4.07 0.36
N ASP A 41 3.64 3.28 0.00
CA ASP A 41 4.69 3.78 -0.87
C ASP A 41 3.99 4.46 -2.06
N PRO A 42 4.30 5.72 -2.41
CA PRO A 42 3.72 6.36 -3.58
C PRO A 42 3.98 5.55 -4.86
N ASP A 43 5.00 4.69 -4.86
CA ASP A 43 5.31 3.77 -5.96
C ASP A 43 4.60 2.40 -5.81
N ASP A 44 3.94 2.11 -4.68
CA ASP A 44 3.15 0.89 -4.51
C ASP A 44 1.89 0.95 -5.37
N THR A 45 1.84 0.09 -6.38
CA THR A 45 0.62 -0.12 -7.15
C THR A 45 -0.45 -0.73 -6.23
N PRO A 46 -1.64 -0.11 -6.09
CA PRO A 46 -2.67 -0.63 -5.21
C PRO A 46 -3.06 -2.04 -5.64
N LYS A 47 -3.25 -2.93 -4.66
CA LYS A 47 -3.62 -4.34 -4.89
C LYS A 47 -4.79 -4.52 -5.87
N ALA A 48 -5.77 -3.62 -5.83
CA ALA A 48 -6.93 -3.67 -6.72
C ALA A 48 -6.55 -3.49 -8.19
N GLU A 49 -5.58 -2.62 -8.49
CA GLU A 49 -5.10 -2.37 -9.86
C GLU A 49 -4.28 -3.54 -10.38
N VAL A 50 -3.39 -4.11 -9.55
CA VAL A 50 -2.63 -5.33 -9.89
C VAL A 50 -3.58 -6.49 -10.21
N LEU A 51 -4.61 -6.69 -9.37
CA LEU A 51 -5.61 -7.74 -9.60
C LEU A 51 -6.41 -7.50 -10.88
N ALA A 52 -6.81 -6.26 -11.16
CA ALA A 52 -7.52 -5.93 -12.40
C ALA A 52 -6.66 -6.21 -13.64
N GLY A 53 -5.36 -5.87 -13.59
CA GLY A 53 -4.40 -6.19 -14.65
C GLY A 53 -4.28 -7.70 -14.88
N LEU A 54 -4.18 -8.48 -13.79
CA LEU A 54 -4.09 -9.93 -13.87
C LEU A 54 -5.36 -10.55 -14.49
N TYR A 55 -6.55 -10.10 -14.11
CA TYR A 55 -7.79 -10.61 -14.68
C TYR A 55 -7.89 -10.33 -16.19
N ARG A 56 -7.49 -9.14 -16.63
CA ARG A 56 -7.43 -8.81 -18.07
C ARG A 56 -6.46 -9.73 -18.82
N ALA A 57 -5.25 -9.93 -18.29
CA ALA A 57 -4.27 -10.83 -18.89
C ALA A 57 -4.79 -12.28 -18.97
N LEU A 58 -5.51 -12.75 -17.95
CA LEU A 58 -6.14 -14.07 -17.97
C LEU A 58 -7.25 -14.18 -19.02
N GLU A 59 -8.03 -13.13 -19.23
CA GLU A 59 -9.05 -13.08 -20.30
C GLU A 59 -8.42 -13.09 -21.69
N ASP A 60 -7.31 -12.38 -21.89
CA ASP A 60 -6.57 -12.37 -23.16
C ASP A 60 -6.01 -13.75 -23.49
N VAL A 61 -5.41 -14.43 -22.51
CA VAL A 61 -4.92 -15.81 -22.67
C VAL A 61 -6.08 -16.76 -23.02
N LYS A 62 -7.22 -16.66 -22.32
CA LYS A 62 -8.41 -17.49 -22.61
C LYS A 62 -8.99 -17.22 -24.00
N ALA A 63 -8.90 -15.99 -24.48
CA ALA A 63 -9.36 -15.60 -25.80
C ALA A 63 -8.34 -15.93 -26.92
N GLY A 64 -7.19 -16.52 -26.58
CA GLY A 64 -6.12 -16.83 -27.53
C GLY A 64 -5.37 -15.58 -28.03
N ARG A 65 -5.54 -14.43 -27.37
CA ARG A 65 -4.81 -13.18 -27.65
C ARG A 65 -3.47 -13.24 -26.94
N ILE A 66 -2.54 -14.00 -27.51
CA ILE A 66 -1.16 -14.16 -27.02
C ILE A 66 -0.20 -13.59 -28.06
N SER A 67 0.69 -12.69 -27.63
CA SER A 67 1.77 -12.17 -28.47
C SER A 67 3.04 -13.01 -28.25
N PRO A 68 3.69 -13.51 -29.32
CA PRO A 68 4.98 -14.18 -29.20
C PRO A 68 6.03 -13.24 -28.61
N VAL A 69 6.90 -13.77 -27.74
CA VAL A 69 7.91 -12.95 -27.03
C VAL A 69 8.88 -12.29 -28.01
N GLU A 70 9.13 -12.91 -29.15
CA GLU A 70 9.97 -12.40 -30.23
C GLU A 70 9.45 -11.06 -30.77
N THR A 71 8.12 -10.89 -30.83
CA THR A 71 7.48 -9.65 -31.33
C THR A 71 7.61 -8.46 -30.37
N LEU A 72 8.07 -8.68 -29.13
CA LEU A 72 8.26 -7.63 -28.13
C LEU A 72 9.60 -6.91 -28.27
N TRP A 73 10.51 -7.43 -29.09
CA TRP A 73 11.87 -6.91 -29.27
C TRP A 73 12.12 -6.31 -30.67
N ASP A 74 11.13 -6.35 -31.56
CA ASP A 74 11.24 -5.87 -32.94
C ASP A 74 11.17 -4.33 -33.09
N ASP A 75 11.11 -3.56 -31.98
CA ASP A 75 10.96 -2.10 -31.99
C ASP A 75 12.29 -1.31 -32.00
N ASP A 76 13.40 -1.95 -32.41
CA ASP A 76 14.69 -1.26 -32.61
C ASP A 76 15.40 -1.79 -33.86
N SER A 77 14.87 -1.47 -35.05
CA SER A 77 15.71 -1.31 -36.25
C SER A 77 14.94 -0.59 -37.36
N ASP A 78 14.83 0.73 -37.26
CA ASP A 78 15.08 1.66 -38.39
C ASP A 78 15.01 3.11 -37.89
N ALA A 79 16.21 3.69 -37.72
CA ALA A 79 16.46 5.13 -37.57
C ALA A 79 16.69 5.77 -38.95
#